data_AF-A0A8T4NEJ5-F1
#
_entry.id   AF-A0A8T4NEJ5-F1
#
_cell.length_a   1.000
_cell.length_b   1.000
_cell.length_c   1.000
_cell.angle_alpha   90.00
_cell.angle_beta   90.00
_cell.angle_gamma   90.00
#
_symmetry.space_group_name_H-M   'P 1'
#
loop_
_entity.id
_entity.type
_entity.pdbx_description
1 polymer ?
#
loop_
_entity_poly.entity_id
_entity_poly.type
_entity_poly.pdbx_seq_one_letter_code
_entity_poly.pdbx_strand_id
1 'polypeptide(L)'
;MNKKEALIKVHGYISSDGMMYTWKSKDIHGKRLRIRKRLRIRFYNQEEVLINDFIKTVQKIYSPKKKYITYRPKRNELEVRGQIICKALLSLGSVNTKNWEMPKNLTQKQKSIWIRAFADCDGTVGNYNYHRYVAIDSININGLKQISGTLGDFKIPNRIYQIEYKGYTSYRLKISGKASLIKYKKLIGFNHPKKQAKLNMAIKSYKQNILKTIF
;
A
#
# COMPACT_ATOMS: atom_id res chain seq x y z
N MET A 1 5.21 16.51 -3.70
CA MET A 1 4.95 15.68 -2.51
C MET A 1 5.86 16.16 -1.40
N ASN A 2 5.32 16.63 -0.28
CA ASN A 2 6.11 17.09 0.87
C ASN A 2 6.58 15.92 1.76
N LYS A 3 7.39 16.19 2.79
CA LYS A 3 7.94 15.17 3.70
C LYS A 3 6.86 14.35 4.42
N LYS A 4 5.78 14.99 4.90
CA LYS A 4 4.67 14.30 5.57
C LYS A 4 3.95 13.35 4.63
N GLU A 5 3.64 13.81 3.42
CA GLU A 5 3.03 12.97 2.37
C GLU A 5 3.93 11.80 1.96
N ALA A 6 5.25 12.01 1.90
CA ALA A 6 6.21 10.94 1.63
C ALA A 6 6.22 9.88 2.74
N LEU A 7 6.18 10.31 4.01
CA LEU A 7 6.09 9.41 5.15
C LEU A 7 4.79 8.58 5.14
N ILE A 8 3.67 9.23 4.82
CA ILE A 8 2.36 8.56 4.66
C ILE A 8 2.40 7.53 3.52
N LYS A 9 3.02 7.88 2.39
CA LYS A 9 3.17 6.95 1.26
C LYS A 9 4.01 5.72 1.63
N VAL A 10 5.14 5.93 2.32
CA VAL A 10 5.98 4.83 2.83
C VAL A 10 5.21 3.97 3.83
N HIS A 11 4.40 4.58 4.71
CA HIS A 11 3.55 3.82 5.62
C HIS A 11 2.57 2.91 4.87
N GLY A 12 1.93 3.41 3.81
CA GLY A 12 1.03 2.62 2.96
C GLY A 12 1.72 1.40 2.36
N TYR A 13 2.91 1.60 1.76
CA TYR A 13 3.71 0.49 1.22
C TYR A 13 4.15 -0.53 2.27
N ILE A 14 4.50 -0.08 3.49
CA ILE A 14 4.95 -1.01 4.53
C ILE A 14 3.78 -1.79 5.11
N SER A 15 2.60 -1.19 5.16
CA SER A 15 1.39 -1.83 5.69
C SER A 15 0.88 -2.97 4.79
N SER A 16 1.29 -3.02 3.52
CA SER A 16 0.97 -4.08 2.56
C SER A 16 2.14 -5.08 2.41
N ASP A 17 3.12 -4.78 1.56
CA ASP A 17 4.23 -5.69 1.18
C ASP A 17 5.52 -5.45 1.98
N GLY A 18 5.47 -4.59 3.00
CA GLY A 18 6.64 -4.32 3.82
C GLY A 18 6.65 -5.04 5.16
N MET A 19 7.78 -4.88 5.82
CA MET A 19 7.98 -5.39 7.17
C MET A 19 8.85 -4.40 7.93
N MET A 20 8.52 -4.17 9.19
CA MET A 20 9.40 -3.46 10.10
C MET A 20 9.76 -4.38 11.25
N TYR A 21 11.07 -4.56 11.47
CA TYR A 21 11.58 -5.44 12.51
C TYR A 21 12.44 -4.67 13.50
N THR A 22 12.35 -5.11 14.74
CA THR A 22 13.14 -4.57 15.84
C THR A 22 13.86 -5.70 16.55
N TRP A 23 15.13 -5.49 16.86
CA TRP A 23 15.93 -6.46 17.62
C TRP A 23 16.90 -5.72 18.53
N LYS A 24 17.36 -6.39 19.59
CA LYS A 24 18.43 -5.88 20.46
C LYS A 24 19.76 -6.40 19.92
N SER A 25 20.70 -5.50 19.59
CA SER A 25 22.09 -5.86 19.29
C SER A 25 22.96 -5.60 20.50
N LYS A 26 23.87 -6.54 20.78
CA LYS A 26 24.97 -6.35 21.74
C LYS A 26 26.14 -5.78 20.95
N ASP A 27 26.54 -4.56 21.27
CA ASP A 27 27.68 -3.90 20.65
C ASP A 27 28.75 -3.72 21.74
N ILE A 28 29.98 -4.16 21.47
CA ILE A 28 31.13 -3.91 22.35
C ILE A 28 31.81 -2.62 21.88
N HIS A 29 32.02 -1.66 22.79
CA HIS A 29 32.77 -0.44 22.49
C HIS A 29 33.84 -0.25 23.57
N GLY A 30 35.09 -0.54 23.20
CA GLY A 30 36.17 -0.72 24.17
C GLY A 30 35.84 -1.89 25.11
N LYS A 31 35.94 -1.67 26.43
CA LYS A 31 35.60 -2.69 27.45
C LYS A 31 34.12 -2.70 27.88
N ARG A 32 33.26 -1.85 27.30
CA ARG A 32 31.85 -1.70 27.72
C ARG A 32 30.90 -2.41 26.75
N LEU A 33 30.03 -3.26 27.30
CA LEU A 33 28.90 -3.85 26.58
C LEU A 33 27.76 -2.83 26.49
N ARG A 34 27.24 -2.58 25.28
CA ARG A 34 26.06 -1.74 25.05
C ARG A 34 24.98 -2.55 24.35
N ILE A 35 23.79 -2.61 24.93
CA ILE A 35 22.61 -3.20 24.28
C ILE A 35 21.86 -2.08 23.54
N ARG A 36 21.76 -2.19 22.22
CA ARG A 36 21.07 -1.20 21.37
C ARG A 36 19.85 -1.81 20.70
N LYS A 37 18.70 -1.14 20.79
CA LYS A 37 17.52 -1.49 19.99
C LYS A 37 17.74 -1.01 18.56
N ARG A 38 17.74 -1.91 17.59
CA ARG A 38 17.84 -1.60 16.16
C ARG A 38 16.45 -1.70 15.53
N LEU A 39 16.16 -0.80 14.59
CA LEU A 39 14.94 -0.83 13.79
C LEU A 39 15.32 -0.72 12.32
N ARG A 40 14.65 -1.51 11.49
CA ARG A 40 14.79 -1.49 10.04
C ARG A 40 13.46 -1.75 9.38
N ILE A 41 13.35 -1.23 8.17
CA ILE A 41 12.24 -1.47 7.26
C ILE A 41 12.76 -2.33 6.13
N ARG A 42 11.96 -3.31 5.74
CA ARG A 42 12.09 -4.01 4.47
C ARG A 42 10.84 -3.78 3.63
N PHE A 43 11.04 -3.69 2.33
CA PHE A 43 9.97 -3.61 1.35
C PHE A 43 10.31 -4.54 0.20
N TYR A 44 9.33 -5.33 -0.22
CA TYR A 44 9.48 -6.32 -1.28
C TYR A 44 8.49 -6.01 -2.39
N ASN A 45 8.95 -5.94 -3.64
CA ASN A 45 8.01 -5.82 -4.76
C ASN A 45 8.64 -6.27 -6.07
N GLN A 46 7.91 -7.07 -6.85
CA GLN A 46 8.37 -7.55 -8.15
C GLN A 46 8.27 -6.47 -9.25
N GLU A 47 7.51 -5.40 -9.03
CA GLU A 47 7.36 -4.30 -9.98
C GLU A 47 8.42 -3.23 -9.70
N GLU A 48 9.40 -3.11 -10.61
CA GLU A 48 10.53 -2.19 -10.48
C GLU A 48 10.09 -0.73 -10.35
N VAL A 49 8.98 -0.36 -11.00
CA VAL A 49 8.40 0.99 -10.89
C VAL A 49 8.04 1.32 -9.43
N LEU A 50 7.53 0.35 -8.66
CA LEU A 50 7.18 0.53 -7.26
C LEU A 50 8.42 0.55 -6.36
N ILE A 51 9.43 -0.28 -6.64
CA ILE A 51 10.75 -0.24 -5.97
C ILE A 51 11.37 1.16 -6.13
N ASN A 52 11.44 1.66 -7.36
CA ASN A 52 12.02 2.97 -7.67
C ASN A 52 11.21 4.12 -7.05
N ASP A 53 9.87 4.03 -7.05
CA ASP A 53 9.01 5.00 -6.38
C ASP A 53 9.19 4.98 -4.85
N PHE A 54 9.34 3.81 -4.24
CA PHE A 54 9.63 3.68 -2.81
C PHE A 54 10.97 4.34 -2.46
N ILE A 55 12.04 4.06 -3.20
CA ILE A 55 13.38 4.68 -3.00
C ILE A 55 13.27 6.20 -3.06
N LYS A 56 12.67 6.74 -4.13
CA LYS A 56 12.48 8.19 -4.31
C LYS A 56 11.66 8.80 -3.17
N THR A 57 10.66 8.07 -2.68
CA THR A 57 9.83 8.51 -1.56
C THR A 57 10.61 8.56 -0.26
N VAL A 58 11.40 7.53 0.06
CA VAL A 58 12.26 7.51 1.26
C VAL A 58 13.32 8.62 1.21
N GLN A 59 13.94 8.85 0.04
CA GLN A 59 14.92 9.92 -0.15
C GLN A 59 14.34 11.32 0.13
N LYS A 60 13.05 11.54 -0.16
CA LYS A 60 12.35 12.79 0.17
C LYS A 60 12.16 13.01 1.67
N ILE A 61 12.22 11.96 2.50
CA ILE A 61 12.03 12.08 3.95
C ILE A 61 13.34 12.53 4.64
N TYR A 62 14.49 12.02 4.20
CA TYR A 62 15.79 12.21 4.88
C TYR A 62 16.82 13.05 4.13
N SER A 63 16.43 13.69 3.02
CA SER A 63 17.37 14.32 2.08
C SER A 63 18.33 13.25 1.48
N PRO A 64 19.07 13.52 0.38
CA PRO A 64 19.48 12.49 -0.58
C PRO A 64 20.63 11.54 -0.14
N LYS A 65 20.92 11.42 1.17
CA LYS A 65 21.99 10.54 1.65
C LYS A 65 21.59 9.07 1.46
N LYS A 66 22.00 8.48 0.32
CA LYS A 66 21.80 7.07 -0.08
C LYS A 66 22.29 6.04 0.95
N LYS A 67 23.11 6.45 1.92
CA LYS A 67 23.75 5.58 2.93
C LYS A 67 22.76 4.74 3.77
N TYR A 68 21.48 5.10 3.78
CA TYR A 68 20.44 4.43 4.57
C TYR A 68 19.59 3.43 3.78
N ILE A 69 19.76 3.34 2.46
CA ILE A 69 18.97 2.46 1.60
C ILE A 69 19.89 1.41 0.99
N THR A 70 19.52 0.14 1.11
CA THR A 70 20.20 -0.97 0.45
C THR A 70 19.19 -1.68 -0.43
N TYR A 71 19.42 -1.67 -1.75
CA TYR A 71 18.62 -2.44 -2.70
C TYR A 71 19.33 -3.75 -3.04
N ARG A 72 18.59 -4.85 -3.03
CA ARG A 72 19.06 -6.19 -3.36
C ARG A 72 18.25 -6.71 -4.57
N PRO A 73 18.70 -6.44 -5.82
CA PRO A 73 17.94 -6.75 -7.03
C PRO A 73 17.54 -8.23 -7.14
N LYS A 74 18.46 -9.15 -6.83
CA LYS A 74 18.21 -10.61 -6.89
C LYS A 74 17.04 -11.09 -6.01
N ARG A 75 16.66 -10.31 -5.00
CA ARG A 75 15.56 -10.62 -4.06
C ARG A 75 14.40 -9.66 -4.16
N ASN A 76 14.46 -8.67 -5.07
CA ASN A 76 13.51 -7.57 -5.14
C ASN A 76 13.24 -6.93 -3.76
N GLU A 77 14.29 -6.81 -2.95
CA GLU A 77 14.23 -6.41 -1.54
C GLU A 77 14.93 -5.07 -1.35
N LEU A 78 14.24 -4.14 -0.70
CA LEU A 78 14.78 -2.87 -0.22
C LEU A 78 14.87 -2.89 1.30
N GLU A 79 16.05 -2.64 1.85
CA GLU A 79 16.26 -2.41 3.28
C GLU A 79 16.51 -0.91 3.54
N VAL A 80 15.74 -0.32 4.45
CA VAL A 80 15.97 1.05 4.94
C VAL A 80 16.42 0.99 6.40
N ARG A 81 17.59 1.57 6.65
CA ARG A 81 18.21 1.67 7.97
C ARG A 81 17.96 3.06 8.54
N GLY A 82 17.17 3.17 9.59
CA GLY A 82 17.00 4.44 10.28
C GLY A 82 16.01 4.35 11.43
N GLN A 83 16.49 4.52 12.66
CA GLN A 83 15.59 4.53 13.81
C GLN A 83 14.58 5.67 13.73
N ILE A 84 15.01 6.84 13.24
CA ILE A 84 14.15 8.02 13.14
C ILE A 84 13.00 7.75 12.16
N ILE A 85 13.23 7.10 11.00
CA ILE A 85 12.16 6.80 10.05
C ILE A 85 11.19 5.77 10.63
N CYS A 86 11.71 4.74 11.29
CA CYS A 86 10.88 3.70 11.88
C CYS A 86 9.98 4.28 13.00
N LYS A 87 10.54 5.14 13.86
CA LYS A 87 9.77 5.82 14.91
C LYS A 87 8.72 6.77 14.31
N ALA A 88 9.07 7.51 13.26
CA ALA A 88 8.13 8.40 12.60
C ALA A 88 6.98 7.63 11.92
N LEU A 89 7.25 6.48 11.30
CA LEU A 89 6.22 5.62 10.74
C LEU A 89 5.31 5.04 11.83
N LEU A 90 5.89 4.52 12.91
CA LEU A 90 5.12 4.01 14.06
C LEU A 90 4.24 5.07 14.72
N SER A 91 4.64 6.34 14.69
CA SER A 91 3.82 7.43 15.20
C SER A 91 2.58 7.73 14.35
N LEU A 92 2.55 7.26 13.10
CA LEU A 92 1.38 7.37 12.23
C LEU A 92 0.37 6.24 12.46
N GLY A 93 0.85 5.06 12.85
CA GLY A 93 0.03 3.87 13.03
C GLY A 93 0.89 2.60 13.09
N SER A 94 0.26 1.50 13.47
CA SER A 94 0.86 0.18 13.33
C SER A 94 1.01 -0.20 11.85
N VAL A 95 2.05 -0.98 11.53
CA VAL A 95 2.35 -1.47 10.17
C VAL A 95 2.46 -3.00 10.10
N ASN A 96 2.00 -3.70 11.13
CA ASN A 96 2.06 -5.17 11.19
C ASN A 96 0.96 -5.79 10.31
N THR A 97 1.24 -6.90 9.62
CA THR A 97 0.31 -7.55 8.68
C THR A 97 -1.10 -7.78 9.24
N LYS A 98 -1.22 -8.17 10.53
CA LYS A 98 -2.51 -8.44 11.17
C LYS A 98 -3.22 -7.20 11.71
N ASN A 99 -2.47 -6.16 12.06
CA ASN A 99 -2.95 -5.03 12.87
C ASN A 99 -2.43 -3.69 12.35
N TRP A 100 -2.22 -3.53 11.04
CA TRP A 100 -1.82 -2.25 10.48
C TRP A 100 -2.96 -1.25 10.62
N GLU A 101 -2.62 0.03 10.71
CA GLU A 101 -3.59 1.11 10.90
C GLU A 101 -3.33 2.23 9.89
N MET A 102 -4.39 2.67 9.22
CA MET A 102 -4.32 3.87 8.40
C MET A 102 -4.11 5.08 9.33
N PRO A 103 -3.19 6.01 8.99
CA PRO A 103 -2.96 7.16 9.84
C PRO A 103 -4.22 8.01 10.04
N LYS A 104 -4.36 8.56 11.25
CA LYS A 104 -5.49 9.43 11.61
C LYS A 104 -5.27 10.86 11.10
N ASN A 105 -6.35 11.64 11.03
CA ASN A 105 -6.32 13.08 10.72
C ASN A 105 -5.63 13.42 9.38
N LEU A 106 -5.88 12.59 8.37
CA LEU A 106 -5.36 12.79 7.01
C LEU A 106 -6.28 13.67 6.17
N THR A 107 -5.69 14.57 5.39
CA THR A 107 -6.42 15.30 4.34
C THR A 107 -6.88 14.33 3.23
N GLN A 108 -7.84 14.73 2.39
CA GLN A 108 -8.29 13.92 1.24
C GLN A 108 -7.12 13.48 0.35
N LYS A 109 -6.18 14.40 0.06
CA LYS A 109 -4.99 14.09 -0.73
C LYS A 109 -4.11 13.03 -0.06
N GLN A 110 -3.91 13.13 1.26
CA GLN A 110 -3.11 12.17 2.01
C GLN A 110 -3.77 10.80 2.10
N LYS A 111 -5.09 10.76 2.27
CA LYS A 111 -5.91 9.54 2.19
C LYS A 111 -5.72 8.84 0.83
N SER A 112 -5.80 9.58 -0.28
CA SER A 112 -5.55 9.05 -1.62
C SER A 112 -4.14 8.50 -1.79
N ILE A 113 -3.11 9.20 -1.28
CA ILE A 113 -1.72 8.76 -1.36
C ILE A 113 -1.52 7.44 -0.61
N TRP A 114 -2.06 7.34 0.60
CA TRP A 114 -1.93 6.15 1.43
C TRP A 114 -2.63 4.95 0.79
N ILE A 115 -3.89 5.09 0.38
CA ILE A 115 -4.66 4.00 -0.25
C ILE A 115 -4.02 3.57 -1.57
N ARG A 116 -3.52 4.52 -2.38
CA ARG A 116 -2.81 4.18 -3.62
C ARG A 116 -1.59 3.33 -3.36
N ALA A 117 -0.74 3.71 -2.41
CA ALA A 117 0.47 2.96 -2.07
C ALA A 117 0.14 1.54 -1.55
N PHE A 118 -0.88 1.42 -0.71
CA PHE A 118 -1.37 0.13 -0.22
C PHE A 118 -1.90 -0.74 -1.38
N ALA A 119 -2.78 -0.18 -2.22
CA ALA A 119 -3.41 -0.90 -3.33
C ALA A 119 -2.43 -1.20 -4.49
N ASP A 120 -1.35 -0.44 -4.65
CA ASP A 120 -0.29 -0.76 -5.60
C ASP A 120 0.38 -2.10 -5.26
N CYS A 121 0.38 -2.50 -3.99
CA CYS A 121 0.83 -3.81 -3.50
C CYS A 121 -0.31 -4.84 -3.50
N ASP A 122 -1.31 -4.66 -2.62
CA ASP A 122 -2.35 -5.67 -2.33
C ASP A 122 -3.62 -5.54 -3.20
N GLY A 123 -3.67 -4.51 -4.04
CA GLY A 123 -4.83 -4.27 -4.89
C GLY A 123 -4.86 -5.17 -6.11
N THR A 124 -6.04 -5.70 -6.44
CA THR A 124 -6.30 -6.47 -7.65
C THR A 124 -7.31 -5.74 -8.53
N VAL A 125 -7.17 -5.86 -9.85
CA VAL A 125 -8.19 -5.39 -10.81
C VAL A 125 -8.74 -6.57 -11.58
N GLY A 126 -10.04 -6.82 -11.44
CA GLY A 126 -10.77 -7.84 -12.16
C GLY A 126 -11.59 -7.27 -13.32
N ASN A 127 -11.59 -7.98 -14.45
CA ASN A 127 -12.38 -7.68 -15.65
C ASN A 127 -12.72 -8.99 -16.37
N TYR A 128 -13.67 -9.76 -15.81
CA TYR A 128 -14.06 -11.07 -16.35
C TYR A 128 -15.58 -11.20 -16.36
N ASN A 129 -16.16 -11.81 -17.42
CA ASN A 129 -17.58 -12.11 -17.59
C ASN A 129 -18.50 -11.09 -16.92
N TYR A 130 -18.44 -9.84 -17.39
CA TYR A 130 -19.25 -8.72 -16.92
C TYR A 130 -18.92 -8.16 -15.53
N HIS A 131 -18.11 -8.84 -14.72
CA HIS A 131 -17.64 -8.38 -13.42
C HIS A 131 -16.37 -7.53 -13.56
N ARG A 132 -16.53 -6.22 -13.33
CA ARG A 132 -15.42 -5.26 -13.24
C ARG A 132 -15.27 -4.75 -11.82
N TYR A 133 -14.07 -4.84 -11.29
CA TYR A 133 -13.81 -4.39 -9.94
C TYR A 133 -12.36 -4.02 -9.68
N VAL A 134 -12.16 -3.17 -8.68
CA VAL A 134 -10.93 -3.08 -7.91
C VAL A 134 -11.19 -3.79 -6.59
N ALA A 135 -10.26 -4.64 -6.16
CA ALA A 135 -10.32 -5.32 -4.87
C ALA A 135 -9.04 -5.03 -4.07
N ILE A 136 -9.13 -5.05 -2.75
CA ILE A 136 -8.00 -5.04 -1.83
C ILE A 136 -8.25 -6.19 -0.85
N ASP A 137 -7.28 -7.10 -0.76
CA ASP A 137 -7.37 -8.27 0.11
C ASP A 137 -6.49 -8.08 1.34
N SER A 138 -6.97 -8.48 2.50
CA SER A 138 -6.19 -8.46 3.74
C SER A 138 -6.78 -9.39 4.79
N ILE A 139 -5.94 -9.91 5.69
CA ILE A 139 -6.40 -10.60 6.90
C ILE A 139 -6.83 -9.62 8.01
N ASN A 140 -6.47 -8.34 7.88
CA ASN A 140 -6.82 -7.30 8.84
C ASN A 140 -8.16 -6.65 8.47
N ILE A 141 -9.27 -7.22 8.98
CA ILE A 141 -10.62 -6.68 8.76
C ILE A 141 -10.78 -5.24 9.27
N ASN A 142 -10.17 -4.90 10.40
CA ASN A 142 -10.28 -3.55 10.97
C ASN A 142 -9.59 -2.52 10.07
N GLY A 143 -8.43 -2.86 9.52
CA GLY A 143 -7.75 -2.06 8.51
C GLY A 143 -8.61 -1.87 7.25
N LEU A 144 -9.22 -2.94 6.73
CA LEU A 144 -10.12 -2.82 5.57
C LEU A 144 -11.35 -1.95 5.86
N LYS A 145 -11.90 -1.99 7.08
CA LYS A 145 -12.99 -1.08 7.51
C LYS A 145 -12.55 0.38 7.48
N GLN A 146 -11.30 0.69 7.86
CA GLN A 146 -10.75 2.06 7.75
C GLN A 146 -10.62 2.52 6.29
N ILE A 147 -10.15 1.63 5.40
CA ILE A 147 -10.13 1.92 3.95
C ILE A 147 -11.55 2.12 3.42
N SER A 148 -12.50 1.28 3.83
CA SER A 148 -13.91 1.34 3.43
C SER A 148 -14.56 2.67 3.82
N GLY A 149 -14.38 3.12 5.06
CA GLY A 149 -14.85 4.43 5.52
C GLY A 149 -14.23 5.57 4.72
N THR A 150 -12.93 5.50 4.45
CA THR A 150 -12.23 6.50 3.63
C THR A 150 -12.72 6.55 2.18
N LEU A 151 -13.04 5.40 1.58
CA LEU A 151 -13.68 5.33 0.27
C LEU A 151 -15.10 5.92 0.31
N GLY A 152 -15.81 5.76 1.43
CA GLY A 152 -17.07 6.43 1.73
C GLY A 152 -16.97 7.96 1.68
N ASP A 153 -15.92 8.54 2.29
CA ASP A 153 -15.64 9.99 2.23
C ASP A 153 -15.44 10.47 0.78
N PHE A 154 -14.82 9.62 -0.06
CA PHE A 154 -14.68 9.88 -1.49
C PHE A 154 -15.95 9.62 -2.30
N LYS A 155 -17.06 9.25 -1.65
CA LYS A 155 -18.31 8.75 -2.26
C LYS A 155 -18.01 7.68 -3.32
N ILE A 156 -17.18 6.69 -2.96
CA ILE A 156 -16.87 5.50 -3.74
C ILE A 156 -17.51 4.30 -3.01
N PRO A 157 -18.70 3.85 -3.47
CA PRO A 157 -19.35 2.67 -2.92
C PRO A 157 -18.45 1.44 -2.99
N ASN A 158 -18.40 0.70 -1.88
CA ASN A 158 -17.59 -0.50 -1.74
C ASN A 158 -18.27 -1.48 -0.78
N ARG A 159 -17.85 -2.75 -0.82
CA ARG A 159 -18.34 -3.80 0.09
C ARG A 159 -17.16 -4.65 0.55
N ILE A 160 -17.20 -5.11 1.79
CA ILE A 160 -16.23 -6.08 2.33
C ILE A 160 -16.90 -7.46 2.34
N TYR A 161 -16.16 -8.45 1.88
CA TYR A 161 -16.55 -9.86 1.86
C TYR A 161 -15.54 -10.66 2.67
N GLN A 162 -16.02 -11.68 3.39
CA GLN A 162 -15.15 -12.71 3.95
C GLN A 162 -14.83 -13.75 2.87
N ILE A 163 -13.58 -14.23 2.86
CA ILE A 163 -13.08 -15.26 1.94
C ILE A 163 -12.38 -16.32 2.79
N GLU A 164 -12.89 -17.54 2.73
CA GLU A 164 -12.26 -18.73 3.32
C GLU A 164 -11.42 -19.44 2.26
N TYR A 165 -10.14 -19.70 2.56
CA TYR A 165 -9.28 -20.48 1.70
C TYR A 165 -8.37 -21.39 2.52
N LYS A 166 -8.49 -22.72 2.31
CA LYS A 166 -7.68 -23.74 3.00
C LYS A 166 -7.67 -23.59 4.54
N GLY A 167 -8.82 -23.25 5.14
CA GLY A 167 -8.97 -23.06 6.58
C GLY A 167 -8.45 -21.72 7.11
N TYR A 168 -8.05 -20.80 6.22
CA TYR A 168 -7.66 -19.44 6.59
C TYR A 168 -8.72 -18.43 6.15
N THR A 169 -9.14 -17.60 7.10
CA THR A 169 -10.01 -16.45 6.83
C THR A 169 -9.21 -15.26 6.34
N SER A 170 -9.64 -14.70 5.21
CA SER A 170 -9.20 -13.41 4.69
C SER A 170 -10.41 -12.56 4.33
N TYR A 171 -10.18 -11.28 4.06
CA TYR A 171 -11.25 -10.34 3.74
C TYR A 171 -10.91 -9.60 2.47
N ARG A 172 -11.93 -9.34 1.66
CA ARG A 172 -11.84 -8.61 0.39
C ARG A 172 -12.72 -7.38 0.42
N LEU A 173 -12.11 -6.20 0.35
CA LEU A 173 -12.81 -4.97 0.02
C LEU A 173 -12.93 -4.85 -1.50
N LYS A 174 -14.14 -4.69 -2.03
CA LYS A 174 -14.42 -4.62 -3.47
C LYS A 174 -15.12 -3.32 -3.84
N ILE A 175 -14.62 -2.67 -4.89
CA ILE A 175 -15.20 -1.50 -5.56
C ILE A 175 -15.67 -1.95 -6.94
N SER A 176 -16.95 -1.75 -7.24
CA SER A 176 -17.56 -2.16 -8.50
C SER A 176 -18.46 -1.06 -9.07
N GLY A 177 -18.82 -1.21 -10.35
CA GLY A 177 -19.64 -0.23 -11.07
C GLY A 177 -18.81 0.84 -11.78
N LYS A 178 -19.23 1.21 -12.98
CA LYS A 178 -18.48 2.10 -13.87
C LYS A 178 -18.15 3.45 -13.22
N ALA A 179 -19.14 4.08 -12.58
CA ALA A 179 -18.97 5.38 -11.93
C ALA A 179 -17.95 5.31 -10.77
N SER A 180 -18.06 4.30 -9.91
CA SER A 180 -17.13 4.06 -8.80
C SER A 180 -15.70 3.80 -9.30
N LEU A 181 -15.53 3.01 -10.36
CA LEU A 181 -14.22 2.72 -10.94
C LEU A 181 -13.57 3.95 -11.60
N ILE A 182 -14.36 4.77 -12.30
CA ILE A 182 -13.90 6.06 -12.84
C ILE A 182 -13.44 6.98 -11.70
N LYS A 183 -14.25 7.06 -10.63
CA LYS A 183 -13.94 7.90 -9.47
C LYS A 183 -12.70 7.41 -8.73
N TYR A 184 -12.57 6.10 -8.53
CA TYR A 184 -11.37 5.47 -7.99
C TYR A 184 -10.15 5.82 -8.84
N LYS A 185 -10.23 5.64 -10.17
CA LYS A 185 -9.14 5.99 -11.09
C LYS A 185 -8.70 7.46 -10.94
N LYS A 186 -9.66 8.38 -10.84
CA LYS A 186 -9.40 9.82 -10.76
C LYS A 186 -8.79 10.23 -9.42
N LEU A 187 -9.34 9.75 -8.30
CA LEU A 187 -8.97 10.21 -6.97
C LEU A 187 -7.83 9.41 -6.35
N ILE A 188 -7.78 8.11 -6.62
CA ILE A 188 -6.84 7.16 -6.02
C ILE A 188 -5.96 6.57 -7.12
N GLY A 189 -6.47 5.74 -8.03
CA GLY A 189 -5.70 5.17 -9.14
C GLY A 189 -4.61 4.19 -8.68
N PHE A 190 -3.65 3.93 -9.57
CA PHE A 190 -2.49 3.06 -9.34
C PHE A 190 -1.25 3.73 -9.92
N ASN A 191 -0.09 3.52 -9.29
CA ASN A 191 1.21 3.73 -9.92
C ASN A 191 1.71 2.45 -10.60
N HIS A 192 1.21 1.27 -10.20
CA HIS A 192 1.57 0.00 -10.83
C HIS A 192 1.04 -0.03 -12.28
N PRO A 193 1.91 -0.11 -13.32
CA PRO A 193 1.50 0.07 -14.71
C PRO A 193 0.47 -0.97 -15.18
N LYS A 194 0.69 -2.25 -14.86
CA LYS A 194 -0.22 -3.35 -15.22
C LYS A 194 -1.61 -3.18 -14.58
N LYS A 195 -1.67 -2.78 -13.30
CA LYS A 195 -2.95 -2.53 -12.60
C LYS A 195 -3.68 -1.32 -13.19
N GLN A 196 -2.94 -0.25 -13.51
CA GLN A 196 -3.50 0.93 -14.18
C GLN A 196 -4.08 0.58 -15.56
N ALA A 197 -3.36 -0.19 -16.37
CA ALA A 197 -3.84 -0.68 -17.66
C ALA A 197 -5.10 -1.55 -17.51
N LYS A 198 -5.10 -2.49 -16.56
CA LYS A 198 -6.28 -3.33 -16.25
C LYS A 198 -7.49 -2.49 -15.84
N LEU A 199 -7.30 -1.46 -15.02
CA LEU A 199 -8.39 -0.57 -14.61
C LEU A 199 -8.97 0.20 -15.79
N ASN A 200 -8.11 0.67 -16.69
CA ASN A 200 -8.55 1.33 -17.93
C ASN A 200 -9.35 0.39 -18.83
N MET A 201 -8.91 -0.85 -19.00
CA MET A 201 -9.63 -1.86 -19.77
C MET A 201 -10.98 -2.19 -19.14
N ALA A 202 -11.03 -2.38 -17.81
CA ALA A 202 -12.27 -2.62 -17.08
C ALA A 202 -13.29 -1.49 -17.27
N ILE A 203 -12.85 -0.23 -17.21
CA ILE A 203 -13.73 0.93 -17.45
C ILE A 203 -14.21 0.99 -18.91
N LYS A 204 -13.32 0.73 -19.88
CA LYS A 204 -13.65 0.75 -21.31
C LYS A 204 -14.63 -0.35 -21.70
N SER A 205 -14.53 -1.54 -21.10
CA SER A 205 -15.39 -2.68 -21.46
C SER A 205 -16.87 -2.48 -21.11
N TYR A 206 -17.21 -1.47 -20.29
CA TYR A 206 -18.61 -1.04 -20.12
C TYR A 206 -19.21 -0.42 -21.39
N LYS A 207 -18.42 0.20 -22.27
CA LYS A 207 -18.92 0.79 -23.53
C LYS A 207 -19.19 -0.27 -24.60
N GLN A 208 -18.33 -1.29 -24.68
CA GLN A 208 -18.41 -2.35 -25.70
C GLN A 208 -19.64 -3.26 -25.50
N ASN A 209 -20.11 -3.42 -24.27
CA ASN A 209 -21.27 -4.27 -24.00
C ASN A 209 -22.60 -3.64 -24.44
N ILE A 210 -22.70 -2.31 -24.51
CA ILE A 210 -23.94 -1.64 -24.98
C ILE A 210 -24.18 -1.99 -26.46
N LEU A 211 -23.13 -2.05 -27.26
CA LEU A 211 -23.22 -2.38 -28.70
C LEU A 211 -23.50 -3.87 -28.98
N LYS A 212 -23.19 -4.78 -28.04
CA LYS A 212 -23.45 -6.22 -28.18
C LYS A 212 -24.85 -6.66 -27.77
N THR A 213 -25.66 -5.76 -27.20
CA THR A 213 -27.01 -6.09 -26.70
C THR A 213 -28.12 -5.55 -27.64
N ILE A 214 -27.75 -5.03 -28.82
CA ILE A 214 -28.65 -4.41 -29.80
C ILE A 214 -28.83 -5.31 -31.05
N PHE A 215 -28.37 -6.57 -30.99
CA PHE A 215 -28.57 -7.57 -32.05
C PHE A 215 -29.13 -8.85 -31.46
#